data_AF-A0AAE0A6E2-F1
#
_entry.id   AF-A0AAE0A6E2-F1
#
_cell.length_a   1.000
_cell.length_b   1.000
_cell.length_c   1.000
_cell.angle_alpha   90.00
_cell.angle_beta   90.00
_cell.angle_gamma   90.00
#
_symmetry.space_group_name_H-M   'P 1'
#
loop_
_entity.id
_entity.type
_entity.pdbx_description
1 polymer ?
#
loop_
_entity_poly.entity_id
_entity_poly.type
_entity_poly.pdbx_seq_one_letter_code
_entity_poly.pdbx_strand_id
1 'polypeptide(L)'
;MGACDDARNTSALVQRWQKIQPVVNKFHIFYEQLERHPRSGTTPDDMFSGELTKQCGSKKQKTVDGSVLDNPSPPTSTTPRSFDTIDLDSPLNEDTNSNGVVRPQGRKAAKEKKRRMNDAKGVIDVLNNLHCTIERQIDFNREELELKRETLKMEKKFREKNQRMKERKNQERIMNTDLNKLQLALRVAYEKMQAQIMKEWERDGLFGDIFDSDNVDL
;
A
#
# COMPACT_ATOMS: atom_id res chain seq x y z
N MET A 1 23.52 23.50 44.85
CA MET A 1 22.07 23.59 44.60
C MET A 1 21.89 24.17 43.22
N GLY A 2 21.48 23.34 42.25
CA GLY A 2 21.19 23.80 40.89
C GLY A 2 19.82 24.47 40.89
N ALA A 3 19.77 25.74 40.50
CA ALA A 3 18.52 26.41 40.21
C ALA A 3 17.97 25.84 38.89
N CYS A 4 16.84 25.14 38.95
CA CYS A 4 16.06 24.85 37.76
C CYS A 4 15.48 26.18 37.27
N ASP A 5 16.09 26.76 36.23
CA ASP A 5 15.49 27.86 35.47
C ASP A 5 14.25 27.34 34.72
N ASP A 6 13.14 27.23 35.44
CA ASP A 6 11.83 26.84 34.92
C ASP A 6 11.07 28.07 34.38
N ALA A 7 11.79 29.06 33.85
CA ALA A 7 11.21 30.19 33.16
C ALA A 7 10.87 29.78 31.72
N ARG A 8 9.85 28.93 31.57
CA ARG A 8 9.09 28.81 30.31
C ARG A 8 8.45 30.17 30.05
N ASN A 9 9.20 31.03 29.37
CA ASN A 9 8.77 32.35 28.96
C ASN A 9 7.42 32.23 28.23
N THR A 10 6.39 32.89 28.75
CA THR A 10 5.03 32.89 28.20
C THR A 10 5.02 33.33 26.74
N SER A 11 5.91 34.25 26.36
CA SER A 11 6.04 34.69 24.97
C SER A 11 6.59 33.60 24.05
N ALA A 12 7.51 32.76 24.54
CA ALA A 12 8.05 31.63 23.78
C ALA A 12 6.98 30.54 23.57
N LEU A 13 6.11 30.33 24.56
CA LEU A 13 4.96 29.42 24.43
C LEU A 13 3.94 29.95 23.42
N VAL A 14 3.60 31.24 23.47
CA VAL A 14 2.69 31.88 22.50
C VAL A 14 3.27 31.80 21.09
N GLN A 15 4.57 32.09 20.90
CA GLN A 15 5.21 31.98 19.58
C GLN A 15 5.22 30.54 19.06
N ARG A 16 5.46 29.55 19.93
CA ARG A 16 5.36 28.13 19.57
C ARG A 16 3.94 27.74 19.20
N TRP A 17 2.95 28.20 19.96
CA TRP A 17 1.53 27.94 19.69
C TRP A 17 1.10 28.53 18.34
N GLN A 18 1.52 29.75 18.02
CA GLN A 18 1.24 30.39 16.73
C GLN A 18 1.78 29.58 15.52
N LYS A 19 2.86 28.80 15.70
CA LYS A 19 3.38 27.91 14.65
C LYS A 19 2.61 26.59 14.54
N ILE A 20 2.07 26.11 15.65
CA ILE A 20 1.37 24.82 15.74
C ILE A 20 -0.10 24.97 15.33
N GLN A 21 -0.72 26.10 15.69
CA GLN A 21 -2.13 26.37 15.47
C GLN A 21 -2.59 26.18 14.01
N PRO A 22 -1.86 26.62 12.96
CA PRO A 22 -2.26 26.38 11.58
C PRO A 22 -2.32 24.89 11.21
N VAL A 23 -1.38 24.09 11.73
CA VAL A 23 -1.33 22.64 11.48
C VAL A 23 -2.48 21.94 12.20
N VAL A 24 -2.76 22.33 13.44
CA VAL A 24 -3.89 21.80 14.23
C VAL A 24 -5.21 22.16 13.57
N ASN A 25 -5.37 23.39 13.08
CA ASN A 25 -6.57 23.82 12.35
C ASN A 25 -6.74 23.03 11.04
N LYS A 26 -5.65 22.81 10.30
CA LYS A 26 -5.68 22.00 9.08
C LYS A 26 -6.13 20.57 9.38
N PHE A 27 -5.58 19.96 10.43
CA PHE A 27 -5.97 18.63 10.88
C PHE A 27 -7.43 18.58 11.35
N HIS A 28 -7.89 19.60 12.06
CA HIS A 28 -9.27 19.69 12.54
C HIS A 28 -10.29 19.71 11.38
N ILE A 29 -9.99 20.46 10.31
CA ILE A 29 -10.83 20.50 9.10
C ILE A 29 -10.94 19.10 8.46
N PHE A 30 -9.85 18.35 8.37
CA PHE A 30 -9.88 16.98 7.86
C PHE A 30 -10.65 16.02 8.78
N TYR A 31 -10.46 16.18 10.10
CA TYR A 31 -11.15 15.36 11.08
C TYR A 31 -12.67 15.57 11.04
N GLU A 32 -13.13 16.82 10.96
CA GLU A 32 -14.56 17.12 10.75
C GLU A 32 -15.11 16.52 9.45
N GLN A 33 -14.31 16.48 8.39
CA GLN A 33 -14.72 15.86 7.12
C GLN A 33 -14.83 14.34 7.19
N LEU A 34 -14.04 13.69 8.06
CA LEU A 34 -14.11 12.24 8.30
C LEU A 34 -15.27 11.85 9.22
N GLU A 35 -15.58 12.66 10.24
CA GLU A 35 -16.72 12.41 11.14
C GLU A 35 -18.07 12.62 10.44
N ARG A 36 -18.13 13.47 9.43
CA ARG A 36 -19.33 13.63 8.60
C ARG A 36 -19.34 12.52 7.54
N HIS A 37 -20.40 11.71 7.52
CA HIS A 37 -20.57 10.65 6.50
C HIS A 37 -20.22 11.19 5.10
N PRO A 38 -19.26 10.57 4.37
CA PRO A 38 -18.89 11.04 3.05
C PRO A 38 -20.12 10.99 2.15
N ARG A 39 -20.36 12.08 1.40
CA ARG A 39 -21.37 12.09 0.34
C ARG A 39 -21.10 10.90 -0.57
N SER A 40 -22.14 10.11 -0.83
CA SER A 40 -22.06 8.90 -1.65
C SER A 40 -21.27 9.17 -2.94
N GLY A 41 -20.19 8.40 -3.14
CA GLY A 41 -19.29 8.56 -4.29
C GLY A 41 -17.92 9.18 -3.99
N THR A 42 -17.61 9.55 -2.74
CA THR A 42 -16.26 10.04 -2.36
C THR A 42 -15.39 8.86 -1.95
N THR A 43 -14.29 8.61 -2.68
CA THR A 43 -13.30 7.59 -2.29
C THR A 43 -12.31 8.19 -1.28
N PRO A 44 -11.68 7.39 -0.39
CA PRO A 44 -10.65 7.89 0.52
C PRO A 44 -9.50 8.59 -0.22
N ASP A 45 -9.16 8.11 -1.42
CA ASP A 45 -8.11 8.70 -2.26
C ASP A 45 -8.48 10.11 -2.75
N ASP A 46 -9.76 10.40 -3.02
CA ASP A 46 -10.23 11.74 -3.41
C ASP A 46 -10.01 12.77 -2.29
N MET A 47 -10.06 12.34 -1.03
CA MET A 47 -9.83 13.20 0.13
C MET A 47 -8.34 13.57 0.29
N PHE A 48 -7.43 12.66 -0.06
CA PHE A 48 -5.98 12.90 0.00
C PHE A 48 -5.42 13.61 -1.23
N SER A 49 -6.05 13.46 -2.39
CA SER A 49 -5.54 13.96 -3.67
C SER A 49 -6.12 15.33 -4.10
N GLY A 50 -7.15 15.84 -3.42
CA GLY A 50 -7.80 17.11 -3.76
C GLY A 50 -7.06 18.40 -3.36
N GLU A 51 -6.05 18.34 -2.48
CA GLU A 51 -5.50 19.56 -1.84
C GLU A 51 -4.13 20.02 -2.36
N LEU A 52 -3.82 19.76 -3.63
CA LEU A 52 -2.74 20.49 -4.32
C LEU A 52 -3.23 21.45 -5.42
N THR A 53 -4.51 21.42 -5.78
CA THR A 53 -5.04 22.43 -6.71
C THR A 53 -6.56 22.50 -6.63
N LYS A 54 -7.08 23.54 -5.97
CA LYS A 54 -8.15 24.44 -6.44
C LYS A 54 -8.85 25.10 -5.26
N GLN A 55 -8.32 26.27 -4.92
CA GLN A 55 -9.08 27.35 -4.31
C GLN A 55 -10.21 27.74 -5.28
N CYS A 56 -11.44 27.81 -4.77
CA CYS A 56 -12.61 28.29 -5.50
C CYS A 56 -12.42 29.77 -5.88
N GLY A 57 -12.50 30.07 -7.18
CA GLY A 57 -12.53 31.42 -7.72
C GLY A 57 -13.43 31.46 -8.95
N SER A 58 -14.61 32.05 -8.81
CA SER A 58 -15.53 32.31 -9.91
C SER A 58 -14.99 33.46 -10.79
N LYS A 59 -14.82 33.25 -12.11
CA LYS A 59 -15.05 34.23 -13.21
C LYS A 59 -14.72 33.67 -14.62
N LYS A 60 -15.77 33.62 -15.45
CA LYS A 60 -15.89 33.76 -16.93
C LYS A 60 -14.72 33.40 -17.89
N GLN A 61 -15.03 32.45 -18.78
CA GLN A 61 -14.81 32.35 -20.25
C GLN A 61 -13.55 32.97 -20.90
N LYS A 62 -12.82 32.16 -21.70
CA LYS A 62 -12.74 32.26 -23.18
C LYS A 62 -11.80 31.17 -23.78
N THR A 63 -12.32 30.45 -24.76
CA THR A 63 -11.66 29.50 -25.68
C THR A 63 -10.66 30.19 -26.61
N VAL A 64 -9.60 29.48 -27.03
CA VAL A 64 -9.09 29.41 -28.43
C VAL A 64 -7.95 28.38 -28.53
N ASP A 65 -8.03 27.60 -29.61
CA ASP A 65 -7.16 26.51 -30.08
C ASP A 65 -5.82 26.95 -30.71
N GLY A 66 -4.93 25.97 -30.92
CA GLY A 66 -3.87 25.98 -31.95
C GLY A 66 -2.45 25.86 -31.36
N SER A 67 -1.75 24.71 -31.40
CA SER A 67 -1.14 24.04 -32.56
C SER A 67 -0.11 24.90 -33.31
N VAL A 68 1.17 24.50 -33.28
CA VAL A 68 2.08 24.32 -34.44
C VAL A 68 3.55 24.19 -33.97
N LEU A 69 4.16 23.04 -34.27
CA LEU A 69 5.61 22.80 -34.33
C LEU A 69 6.26 23.80 -35.31
N ASP A 70 7.50 24.20 -35.09
CA ASP A 70 8.52 24.07 -36.16
C ASP A 70 9.94 24.36 -35.65
N ASN A 71 10.82 23.41 -35.95
CA ASN A 71 12.27 23.50 -35.86
C ASN A 71 12.76 23.02 -37.24
N PRO A 72 13.66 23.73 -37.93
CA PRO A 72 14.81 23.01 -38.48
C PRO A 72 16.14 23.78 -38.43
N SER A 73 17.21 22.99 -38.49
CA SER A 73 18.62 23.24 -38.15
C SER A 73 19.44 24.02 -39.23
N PRO A 74 20.81 23.94 -39.29
CA PRO A 74 21.71 25.11 -39.28
C PRO A 74 22.50 25.30 -40.61
N PRO A 75 23.38 26.32 -40.72
CA PRO A 75 24.40 26.33 -41.77
C PRO A 75 25.85 26.22 -41.25
N THR A 76 26.62 25.48 -42.03
CA THR A 76 28.05 25.13 -41.99
C THR A 76 28.96 26.18 -42.66
N SER A 77 30.22 26.28 -42.22
CA SER A 77 31.40 26.64 -43.05
C SER A 77 32.68 26.29 -42.24
N THR A 78 33.45 25.23 -42.54
CA THR A 78 34.48 25.04 -43.59
C THR A 78 35.68 25.99 -43.50
N THR A 79 36.88 25.46 -43.15
CA THR A 79 38.14 25.49 -43.96
C THR A 79 39.34 24.84 -43.22
N PRO A 80 40.31 24.20 -43.91
CA PRO A 80 41.21 23.15 -43.38
C PRO A 80 42.72 23.50 -43.36
N ARG A 81 43.53 22.62 -42.74
CA ARG A 81 44.99 22.42 -42.99
C ARG A 81 45.42 21.13 -42.24
N SER A 82 45.60 19.98 -42.89
CA SER A 82 46.74 19.52 -43.71
C SER A 82 48.08 19.55 -42.98
N PHE A 83 48.53 18.37 -42.52
CA PHE A 83 49.84 17.79 -42.89
C PHE A 83 49.83 16.27 -42.59
N ASP A 84 50.22 15.52 -43.61
CA ASP A 84 50.60 14.10 -43.75
C ASP A 84 51.64 13.65 -42.68
N THR A 85 52.08 12.41 -42.44
CA THR A 85 51.82 11.01 -42.81
C THR A 85 52.92 10.24 -42.07
N ILE A 86 52.63 9.09 -41.44
CA ILE A 86 53.33 7.80 -41.64
C ILE A 86 52.82 6.74 -40.66
N ASP A 87 52.27 5.70 -41.24
CA ASP A 87 52.01 4.37 -40.70
C ASP A 87 53.32 3.55 -40.70
N LEU A 88 53.58 2.77 -39.66
CA LEU A 88 54.55 1.66 -39.73
C LEU A 88 54.24 0.63 -38.64
N ASP A 89 53.77 -0.52 -39.11
CA ASP A 89 53.45 -1.72 -38.35
C ASP A 89 54.72 -2.47 -37.87
N SER A 90 54.71 -2.88 -36.59
CA SER A 90 55.33 -4.04 -35.88
C SER A 90 56.59 -4.76 -36.44
N PRO A 91 57.58 -5.23 -35.64
CA PRO A 91 57.36 -6.40 -34.75
C PRO A 91 58.27 -6.59 -33.49
N LEU A 92 57.82 -7.50 -32.61
CA LEU A 92 58.54 -8.47 -31.74
C LEU A 92 59.85 -8.05 -31.05
N ASN A 93 59.95 -8.22 -29.71
CA ASN A 93 61.16 -8.74 -29.05
C ASN A 93 60.85 -9.34 -27.67
N GLU A 94 61.44 -10.51 -27.48
CA GLU A 94 61.39 -11.42 -26.33
C GLU A 94 62.02 -10.86 -25.04
N ASP A 95 61.56 -11.46 -23.94
CA ASP A 95 62.30 -11.81 -22.72
C ASP A 95 63.14 -10.74 -22.01
N THR A 96 62.69 -10.36 -20.81
CA THR A 96 63.59 -10.39 -19.65
C THR A 96 62.79 -10.56 -18.37
N ASN A 97 62.87 -11.77 -17.81
CA ASN A 97 62.62 -12.02 -16.39
C ASN A 97 63.71 -11.27 -15.59
N SER A 98 63.54 -9.96 -15.43
CA SER A 98 64.38 -9.17 -14.54
C SER A 98 63.72 -9.19 -13.17
N ASN A 99 64.47 -9.66 -12.18
CA ASN A 99 64.17 -9.56 -10.77
C ASN A 99 64.16 -8.07 -10.39
N GLY A 100 63.10 -7.36 -10.80
CA GLY A 100 62.95 -5.93 -10.71
C GLY A 100 62.30 -5.59 -9.39
N VAL A 101 63.04 -4.94 -8.50
CA VAL A 101 62.46 -4.24 -7.35
C VAL A 101 61.37 -3.31 -7.88
N VAL A 102 60.11 -3.70 -7.70
CA VAL A 102 58.94 -2.91 -8.10
C VAL A 102 59.02 -1.60 -7.34
N ARG A 103 59.24 -0.49 -8.06
CA ARG A 103 59.24 0.84 -7.45
C ARG A 103 57.90 1.04 -6.73
N PRO A 104 57.91 1.48 -5.46
CA PRO A 104 56.67 1.67 -4.70
C PRO A 104 55.75 2.63 -5.44
N GLN A 105 54.46 2.29 -5.43
CA GLN A 105 53.43 3.01 -6.16
C GLN A 105 53.54 4.52 -5.89
N GLY A 106 53.66 5.30 -6.96
CA GLY A 106 53.82 6.74 -6.85
C GLY A 106 52.66 7.41 -6.10
N ARG A 107 52.95 8.51 -5.40
CA ARG A 107 52.00 9.26 -4.57
C ARG A 107 50.67 9.59 -5.28
N LYS A 108 50.68 9.81 -6.60
CA LYS A 108 49.48 10.04 -7.42
C LYS A 108 48.56 8.81 -7.49
N ALA A 109 49.10 7.63 -7.77
CA ALA A 109 48.32 6.39 -7.89
C ALA A 109 47.70 5.97 -6.55
N ALA A 110 48.46 6.14 -5.45
CA ALA A 110 47.94 5.89 -4.10
C ALA A 110 46.77 6.84 -3.73
N LYS A 111 46.87 8.13 -4.11
CA LYS A 111 45.80 9.11 -3.87
C LYS A 111 44.55 8.79 -4.69
N GLU A 112 44.70 8.44 -5.96
CA GLU A 112 43.58 8.08 -6.83
C GLU A 112 42.87 6.81 -6.34
N LYS A 113 43.62 5.77 -5.94
CA LYS A 113 43.07 4.56 -5.33
C LYS A 113 42.25 4.88 -4.08
N LYS A 114 42.69 5.80 -3.22
CA LYS A 114 41.95 6.23 -2.03
C LYS A 114 40.63 6.95 -2.38
N ARG A 115 40.62 7.82 -3.40
CA ARG A 115 39.38 8.47 -3.86
C ARG A 115 38.38 7.44 -4.39
N ARG A 116 38.84 6.52 -5.24
CA ARG A 116 38.05 5.42 -5.80
C ARG A 116 37.41 4.53 -4.73
N MET A 117 38.12 4.21 -3.65
CA MET A 117 37.54 3.43 -2.55
C MET A 117 36.44 4.17 -1.79
N ASN A 118 36.58 5.49 -1.61
CA ASN A 118 35.52 6.30 -0.98
C ASN A 118 34.28 6.39 -1.87
N ASP A 119 34.46 6.56 -3.18
CA ASP A 119 33.36 6.58 -4.15
C ASP A 119 32.65 5.22 -4.21
N ALA A 120 33.42 4.12 -4.22
CA ALA A 120 32.87 2.76 -4.17
C ALA A 120 32.08 2.50 -2.88
N LYS A 121 32.58 2.99 -1.72
CA LYS A 121 31.85 2.90 -0.46
C LYS A 121 30.51 3.66 -0.53
N GLY A 122 30.49 4.85 -1.11
CA GLY A 122 29.25 5.62 -1.30
C GLY A 122 28.24 4.89 -2.19
N VAL A 123 28.69 4.25 -3.27
CA VAL A 123 27.83 3.44 -4.15
C VAL A 123 27.24 2.24 -3.40
N ILE A 124 28.05 1.55 -2.59
CA ILE A 124 27.58 0.41 -1.78
C ILE A 124 26.51 0.86 -0.79
N ASP A 125 26.71 2.00 -0.11
CA ASP A 125 25.75 2.54 0.85
C ASP A 125 24.41 2.88 0.16
N VAL A 126 24.44 3.45 -1.05
CA VAL A 126 23.21 3.74 -1.85
C VAL A 126 22.50 2.45 -2.26
N LEU A 127 23.23 1.44 -2.72
CA LEU A 127 22.65 0.16 -3.12
C LEU A 127 22.00 -0.57 -1.95
N ASN A 128 22.64 -0.56 -0.77
CA ASN A 128 22.09 -1.15 0.44
C ASN A 128 20.78 -0.44 0.87
N ASN A 129 20.74 0.89 0.79
CA ASN A 129 19.53 1.64 1.09
C ASN A 129 18.38 1.32 0.12
N LEU A 130 18.69 1.16 -1.18
CA LEU A 130 17.70 0.76 -2.18
C LEU A 130 17.19 -0.66 -1.90
N HIS A 131 18.09 -1.61 -1.63
CA HIS A 131 17.73 -2.99 -1.29
C HIS A 131 16.80 -3.05 -0.07
N CYS A 132 17.18 -2.37 1.02
CA CYS A 132 16.36 -2.27 2.22
C CYS A 132 14.98 -1.63 1.97
N THR A 133 14.88 -0.73 0.98
CA THR A 133 13.59 -0.13 0.59
C THR A 133 12.73 -1.14 -0.18
N ILE A 134 13.33 -1.90 -1.09
CA ILE A 134 12.63 -2.94 -1.86
C ILE A 134 12.13 -4.06 -0.93
N GLU A 135 12.96 -4.52 0.00
CA GLU A 135 12.59 -5.55 0.98
C GLU A 135 11.38 -5.10 1.81
N ARG A 136 11.42 -3.88 2.36
CA ARG A 136 10.28 -3.31 3.09
C ARG A 136 9.01 -3.22 2.26
N GLN A 137 9.12 -2.86 0.98
CA GLN A 137 7.96 -2.81 0.09
C GLN A 137 7.38 -4.20 -0.18
N ILE A 138 8.24 -5.22 -0.34
CA ILE A 138 7.80 -6.61 -0.52
C ILE A 138 7.05 -7.09 0.73
N ASP A 139 7.57 -6.79 1.92
CA ASP A 139 6.95 -7.18 3.17
C ASP A 139 5.59 -6.48 3.37
N PHE A 140 5.55 -5.16 3.13
CA PHE A 140 4.31 -4.40 3.21
C PHE A 140 3.23 -4.94 2.25
N ASN A 141 3.61 -5.21 0.99
CA ASN A 141 2.68 -5.76 0.00
C ASN A 141 2.21 -7.17 0.39
N ARG A 142 3.07 -7.98 1.01
CA ARG A 142 2.71 -9.30 1.51
C ARG A 142 1.66 -9.21 2.61
N GLU A 143 1.90 -8.36 3.62
CA GLU A 143 0.96 -8.13 4.72
C GLU A 143 -0.39 -7.58 4.22
N GLU A 144 -0.36 -6.65 3.27
CA GLU A 144 -1.58 -6.11 2.66
C GLU A 144 -2.42 -7.19 1.96
N LEU A 145 -1.77 -8.09 1.21
CA LEU A 145 -2.44 -9.22 0.55
C LEU A 145 -3.03 -10.22 1.56
N GLU A 146 -2.35 -10.44 2.68
CA GLU A 146 -2.84 -11.31 3.75
C GLU A 146 -4.08 -10.72 4.43
N LEU A 147 -4.02 -9.44 4.82
CA LEU A 147 -5.16 -8.73 5.39
C LEU A 147 -6.36 -8.73 4.42
N LYS A 148 -6.12 -8.55 3.11
CA LYS A 148 -7.17 -8.61 2.08
C LYS A 148 -7.80 -10.01 1.98
N ARG A 149 -7.02 -11.07 2.16
CA ARG A 149 -7.54 -12.44 2.17
C ARG A 149 -8.39 -12.70 3.42
N GLU A 150 -7.93 -12.24 4.57
CA GLU A 150 -8.66 -12.41 5.84
C GLU A 150 -9.98 -11.65 5.87
N THR A 151 -9.98 -10.39 5.44
CA THR A 151 -11.19 -9.56 5.34
C THR A 151 -12.24 -10.21 4.45
N LEU A 152 -11.87 -10.69 3.25
CA LEU A 152 -12.78 -11.41 2.36
C LEU A 152 -13.31 -12.71 3.00
N LYS A 153 -12.46 -13.44 3.72
CA LYS A 153 -12.85 -14.67 4.44
C LYS A 153 -13.86 -14.38 5.54
N MET A 154 -13.63 -13.34 6.34
CA MET A 154 -14.54 -12.91 7.40
C MET A 154 -15.86 -12.39 6.84
N GLU A 155 -15.81 -11.61 5.77
CA GLU A 155 -16.99 -11.09 5.09
C GLU A 155 -17.84 -12.22 4.48
N LYS A 156 -17.20 -13.23 3.87
CA LYS A 156 -17.89 -14.44 3.38
C LYS A 156 -18.56 -15.20 4.52
N LYS A 157 -17.84 -15.46 5.62
CA LYS A 157 -18.41 -16.12 6.81
C LYS A 157 -19.57 -15.34 7.40
N PHE A 158 -19.47 -14.02 7.45
CA PHE A 158 -20.54 -13.16 7.95
C PHE A 158 -21.79 -13.25 7.04
N ARG A 159 -21.62 -13.17 5.72
CA ARG A 159 -22.70 -13.37 4.75
C ARG A 159 -23.36 -14.74 4.92
N GLU A 160 -22.57 -15.80 5.01
CA GLU A 160 -23.05 -17.17 5.19
C GLU A 160 -23.83 -17.34 6.50
N LYS A 161 -23.30 -16.84 7.63
CA LYS A 161 -24.00 -16.86 8.92
C LYS A 161 -25.30 -16.08 8.88
N ASN A 162 -25.32 -14.92 8.22
CA ASN A 162 -26.53 -14.12 8.06
C ASN A 162 -27.57 -14.82 7.19
N GLN A 163 -27.15 -15.49 6.10
CA GLN A 163 -28.03 -16.30 5.27
C GLN A 163 -28.57 -17.51 6.04
N ARG A 164 -27.72 -18.23 6.78
CA ARG A 164 -28.13 -19.36 7.65
C ARG A 164 -29.14 -18.90 8.68
N MET A 165 -28.95 -17.74 9.30
CA MET A 165 -29.91 -17.18 10.25
C MET A 165 -31.27 -16.88 9.61
N LYS A 166 -31.29 -16.33 8.38
CA LYS A 166 -32.53 -16.10 7.63
C LYS A 166 -33.22 -17.41 7.27
N GLU A 167 -32.46 -18.41 6.82
CA GLU A 167 -32.98 -19.73 6.50
C GLU A 167 -33.61 -20.39 7.73
N ARG A 168 -32.93 -20.36 8.88
CA ARG A 168 -33.47 -20.88 10.14
C ARG A 168 -34.79 -20.22 10.54
N LYS A 169 -34.89 -18.89 10.42
CA LYS A 169 -36.15 -18.15 10.67
C LYS A 169 -37.25 -18.55 9.68
N ASN A 170 -36.90 -18.81 8.42
CA ASN A 170 -37.86 -19.28 7.42
C ASN A 170 -38.33 -20.72 7.72
N GLN A 171 -37.41 -21.62 8.06
CA GLN A 171 -37.72 -22.98 8.49
C GLN A 171 -38.65 -22.98 9.71
N GLU A 172 -38.37 -22.13 10.71
CA GLU A 172 -39.24 -21.95 11.88
C GLU A 172 -40.65 -21.46 11.48
N ARG A 173 -40.75 -20.50 10.56
CA ARG A 173 -42.05 -20.06 10.02
C ARG A 173 -42.81 -21.21 9.36
N ILE A 174 -42.14 -22.03 8.55
CA ILE A 174 -42.73 -23.18 7.87
C ILE A 174 -43.21 -24.22 8.89
N MET A 175 -42.39 -24.54 9.90
CA MET A 175 -42.73 -25.47 10.97
C MET A 175 -43.93 -24.98 11.80
N ASN A 176 -44.04 -23.68 12.03
CA ASN A 176 -45.13 -23.09 12.82
C ASN A 176 -46.41 -22.82 11.99
N THR A 177 -46.42 -23.15 10.69
CA THR A 177 -47.60 -22.95 9.84
C THR A 177 -48.64 -24.03 10.09
N ASP A 178 -49.87 -23.63 10.41
CA ASP A 178 -51.01 -24.54 10.59
C ASP A 178 -51.53 -25.06 9.25
N LEU A 179 -51.29 -26.35 9.00
CA LEU A 179 -51.67 -27.06 7.79
C LEU A 179 -53.19 -27.15 7.57
N ASN A 180 -53.99 -27.05 8.63
CA ASN A 180 -55.44 -27.15 8.53
C ASN A 180 -56.08 -25.96 7.82
N LYS A 181 -55.38 -24.82 7.81
CA LYS A 181 -55.82 -23.57 7.17
C LYS A 181 -55.41 -23.49 5.70
N LEU A 182 -54.63 -24.45 5.21
CA LEU A 182 -54.12 -24.49 3.84
C LEU A 182 -54.99 -25.37 2.93
N GLN A 183 -55.06 -24.99 1.65
CA GLN A 183 -55.63 -25.83 0.60
C GLN A 183 -54.83 -27.12 0.45
N LEU A 184 -55.48 -28.20 -0.02
CA LEU A 184 -54.91 -29.55 -0.06
C LEU A 184 -53.54 -29.62 -0.77
N ALA A 185 -53.39 -28.96 -1.92
CA ALA A 185 -52.13 -28.96 -2.66
C ALA A 185 -50.99 -28.29 -1.88
N LEU A 186 -51.28 -27.18 -1.18
CA LEU A 186 -50.30 -26.48 -0.34
C LEU A 186 -49.99 -27.28 0.93
N ARG A 187 -50.98 -27.95 1.52
CA ARG A 187 -50.79 -28.81 2.68
C ARG A 187 -49.75 -29.89 2.40
N VAL A 188 -49.91 -30.64 1.31
CA VAL A 188 -48.96 -31.70 0.92
C VAL A 188 -47.55 -31.15 0.72
N ALA A 189 -47.43 -29.96 0.13
CA ALA A 189 -46.13 -29.32 -0.07
C ALA A 189 -45.47 -28.92 1.27
N TYR A 190 -46.23 -28.30 2.18
CA TYR A 190 -45.73 -27.89 3.49
C TYR A 190 -45.39 -29.09 4.38
N GLU A 191 -46.19 -30.16 4.37
CA GLU A 191 -45.89 -31.41 5.08
C GLU A 191 -44.53 -31.98 4.65
N LYS A 192 -44.27 -32.02 3.34
CA LYS A 192 -42.97 -32.46 2.80
C LYS A 192 -41.82 -31.55 3.24
N MET A 193 -42.03 -30.24 3.23
CA MET A 193 -41.00 -29.28 3.68
C MET A 193 -40.73 -29.42 5.18
N GLN A 194 -41.76 -29.55 6.02
CA GLN A 194 -41.61 -29.76 7.45
C GLN A 194 -40.85 -31.05 7.75
N ALA A 195 -41.18 -32.16 7.08
CA ALA A 195 -40.46 -33.43 7.23
C ALA A 195 -38.98 -33.31 6.82
N GLN A 196 -38.68 -32.56 5.74
CA GLN A 196 -37.30 -32.31 5.33
C GLN A 196 -36.54 -31.48 6.37
N ILE A 197 -37.17 -30.43 6.91
CA ILE A 197 -36.60 -29.57 7.96
C ILE A 197 -36.29 -30.38 9.22
N MET A 198 -37.22 -31.23 9.67
CA MET A 198 -37.00 -32.12 10.81
C MET A 198 -35.78 -33.01 10.59
N LYS A 199 -35.68 -33.66 9.42
CA LYS A 199 -34.52 -34.50 9.08
C LYS A 199 -33.21 -33.72 8.98
N GLU A 200 -33.26 -32.46 8.53
CA GLU A 200 -32.09 -31.57 8.53
C GLU A 200 -31.65 -31.23 9.96
N TRP A 201 -32.60 -30.95 10.85
CA TRP A 201 -32.31 -30.62 12.25
C TRP A 201 -31.77 -31.83 13.02
N GLU A 202 -32.21 -33.05 12.71
CA GLU A 202 -31.64 -34.30 13.21
C GLU A 202 -30.17 -34.44 12.80
N ARG A 203 -29.85 -34.20 11.52
CA ARG A 203 -28.46 -34.26 11.03
C ARG A 203 -27.56 -33.19 11.64
N ASP A 204 -28.11 -32.02 11.92
CA ASP A 204 -27.38 -30.90 12.54
C ASP A 204 -27.19 -31.09 14.07
N GLY A 205 -27.67 -32.18 14.65
CA GLY A 205 -27.56 -32.46 16.09
C GLY A 205 -28.37 -31.49 16.96
N LEU A 206 -29.46 -30.96 16.41
CA LEU A 206 -30.22 -29.87 17.03
C LEU A 206 -31.30 -30.36 18.01
N PHE A 207 -31.64 -31.65 17.93
CA PHE A 207 -32.35 -32.36 18.98
C PHE A 207 -31.24 -32.89 19.90
N GLY A 208 -30.93 -32.16 20.97
CA GLY A 208 -29.81 -32.51 21.86
C GLY A 208 -29.84 -33.97 22.32
N ASP A 209 -28.68 -34.54 22.62
CA ASP A 209 -28.56 -35.90 23.19
C ASP A 209 -29.40 -35.98 24.47
N ILE A 210 -30.56 -36.62 24.36
CA ILE A 210 -31.49 -36.86 25.45
C ILE A 210 -31.06 -38.18 26.10
N PHE A 211 -30.40 -38.02 27.26
CA PHE A 211 -30.16 -38.98 28.35
C PHE A 211 -29.22 -40.18 28.10
N ASP A 212 -27.94 -40.02 28.47
CA ASP A 212 -27.27 -41.04 29.28
C ASP A 212 -27.61 -40.79 30.76
N SER A 213 -28.86 -41.06 31.13
CA SER A 213 -29.29 -41.19 32.53
C SER A 213 -28.97 -42.59 33.03
N ASP A 214 -27.69 -42.98 33.01
CA ASP A 214 -27.21 -44.19 33.67
C ASP A 214 -25.83 -43.90 34.30
N ASN A 215 -25.84 -43.10 35.36
CA ASN A 215 -24.87 -43.25 36.45
C ASN A 215 -25.45 -42.68 37.74
N VAL A 216 -26.49 -43.38 38.21
CA VAL A 216 -26.71 -43.52 39.64
C VAL A 216 -25.72 -44.60 40.07
N ASP A 217 -24.67 -44.24 40.80
CA ASP A 217 -24.09 -45.14 41.78
C ASP A 217 -23.32 -44.32 42.82
N LEU A 218 -23.95 -44.30 44.00
CA LEU A 218 -23.48 -44.16 45.38
C LEU A 218 -22.01 -43.77 45.64
#